data_AF-A0A5C4NW71-F1
#
_entry.id   AF-A0A5C4NW71-F1
#
_cell.length_a   1.000
_cell.length_b   1.000
_cell.length_c   1.000
_cell.angle_alpha   90.00
_cell.angle_beta   90.00
_cell.angle_gamma   90.00
#
_symmetry.space_group_name_H-M   'P 1'
#
loop_
_entity.id
_entity.type
_entity.pdbx_description
1 polymer ?
#
loop_
_entity_poly.entity_id
_entity_poly.type
_entity_poly.pdbx_seq_one_letter_code
_entity_poly.pdbx_strand_id
1 'polypeptide(L)' 'MSARKPAPPESPRELADQHDLRLHRAKQLARPVGYQGLNCFIAGFCWHKGDADMTVYIEGLAEPVAPAELTILEQPQ' A
#
# COMPACT_ATOMS: atom_id res chain seq x y z
N MET A 1 29.56 2.20 -23.73
CA MET A 1 29.12 2.22 -22.32
C MET A 1 28.30 3.48 -22.10
N SER A 2 26.96 3.40 -22.22
CA SER A 2 26.10 4.57 -22.03
C SER A 2 26.01 4.88 -20.54
N ALA A 3 26.51 6.05 -20.12
CA ALA A 3 26.38 6.51 -18.75
C ALA A 3 24.89 6.75 -18.46
N ARG A 4 24.23 5.79 -17.78
CA ARG A 4 22.92 6.02 -17.19
C ARG A 4 23.10 7.11 -16.15
N LYS A 5 22.61 8.32 -16.44
CA LYS A 5 22.42 9.35 -15.42
C LYS A 5 21.50 8.77 -14.35
N PRO A 6 21.80 8.97 -13.05
CA PRO A 6 20.90 8.55 -11.99
C PRO A 6 19.54 9.22 -12.20
N ALA A 7 18.46 8.45 -12.02
CA ALA A 7 17.12 8.99 -12.03
C ALA A 7 16.98 10.03 -10.90
N PRO A 8 16.19 11.10 -11.09
CA PRO A 8 15.88 12.01 -9.99
C PRO A 8 15.21 11.23 -8.84
N PRO A 9 15.39 11.69 -7.59
CA PRO A 9 14.75 11.07 -6.44
C PRO A 9 13.22 11.14 -6.59
N GLU A 10 12.54 10.08 -6.15
CA GLU A 10 11.09 9.99 -6.19
C GLU A 10 10.46 11.05 -5.29
N SER A 11 9.40 11.67 -5.80
CA SER A 11 8.58 12.62 -5.07
C SER A 11 7.75 11.91 -3.98
N PRO A 12 7.33 12.62 -2.92
CA PRO A 12 6.46 12.05 -1.89
C PRO A 12 5.18 11.41 -2.45
N ARG A 13 4.65 11.97 -3.56
CA ARG A 13 3.47 11.43 -4.23
C ARG A 13 3.75 10.09 -4.92
N GLU A 14 4.88 9.99 -5.61
CA GLU A 14 5.28 8.72 -6.25
C GLU A 14 5.51 7.62 -5.21
N LEU A 15 6.04 7.96 -4.04
CA LEU A 15 6.20 7.02 -2.93
C LEU A 15 4.84 6.54 -2.38
N ALA A 16 3.86 7.45 -2.24
CA ALA A 16 2.51 7.10 -1.83
C ALA A 16 1.82 6.19 -2.86
N ASP A 17 1.88 6.57 -4.15
CA ASP A 17 1.31 5.77 -5.24
C ASP A 17 1.93 4.35 -5.29
N GLN A 18 3.24 4.23 -5.06
CA GLN A 18 3.91 2.93 -4.96
C GLN A 18 3.48 2.11 -3.74
N HIS A 19 3.28 2.76 -2.60
CA HIS A 19 2.79 2.11 -1.39
C HIS A 19 1.39 1.53 -1.62
N ASP A 20 0.51 2.31 -2.26
CA ASP A 20 -0.83 1.86 -2.63
C ASP A 20 -0.77 0.64 -3.56
N LEU A 21 0.08 0.67 -4.59
CA LEU A 21 0.28 -0.49 -5.48
C LEU A 21 0.77 -1.74 -4.73
N ARG A 22 1.57 -1.58 -3.67
CA ARG A 22 2.02 -2.71 -2.84
C ARG A 22 0.87 -3.26 -2.00
N LEU A 23 -0.01 -2.41 -1.46
CA LEU A 23 -1.22 -2.85 -0.76
C LEU A 23 -2.18 -3.59 -1.69
N HIS A 24 -2.36 -3.10 -2.93
CA HIS A 24 -3.09 -3.80 -3.97
C HIS A 24 -2.56 -5.21 -4.19
N ARG A 25 -1.23 -5.35 -4.33
CA ARG A 25 -0.59 -6.64 -4.50
C ARG A 25 -0.75 -7.55 -3.28
N ALA A 26 -0.64 -7.00 -2.06
CA ALA A 26 -0.84 -7.76 -0.83
C ALA A 26 -2.26 -8.36 -0.79
N LYS A 27 -3.29 -7.57 -1.13
CA LYS A 27 -4.66 -8.07 -1.25
C LYS A 27 -4.78 -9.18 -2.30
N GLN A 28 -4.27 -8.96 -3.52
CA GLN A 28 -4.38 -9.93 -4.62
C GLN A 28 -3.72 -11.28 -4.30
N LEU A 29 -2.62 -11.25 -3.55
CA LEU A 29 -1.87 -12.43 -3.15
C LEU A 29 -2.30 -12.99 -1.78
N ALA A 30 -3.35 -12.44 -1.17
CA ALA A 30 -3.79 -12.77 0.19
C ALA A 30 -2.61 -12.77 1.19
N ARG A 31 -1.75 -11.77 1.13
CA ARG A 31 -0.62 -11.59 2.05
C ARG A 31 -1.04 -10.70 3.23
N PRO A 32 -0.60 -11.03 4.46
CA PRO A 32 -0.88 -10.20 5.62
C PRO A 32 -0.14 -8.87 5.53
N VAL A 33 -0.78 -7.83 6.07
CA VAL A 33 -0.20 -6.51 6.32
C VAL A 33 -0.20 -6.24 7.82
N GLY A 34 0.70 -5.37 8.28
CA GLY A 34 0.75 -4.93 9.66
C GLY A 34 -0.20 -3.76 9.90
N TYR A 35 -1.04 -3.85 10.92
CA TYR A 35 -1.88 -2.76 11.41
C TYR A 35 -1.94 -2.80 12.94
N GLN A 36 -1.57 -1.69 13.60
CA GLN A 36 -1.54 -1.60 15.07
C GLN A 36 -0.79 -2.77 15.77
N GLY A 37 0.28 -3.26 15.15
CA GLY A 37 1.07 -4.40 15.65
C GLY A 37 0.45 -5.78 15.43
N LEU A 38 -0.69 -5.86 14.74
CA LEU A 38 -1.36 -7.10 14.37
C LEU A 38 -1.13 -7.42 12.89
N ASN A 39 -1.12 -8.71 12.58
CA ASN A 39 -1.16 -9.19 11.20
C ASN A 39 -2.62 -9.29 10.75
N CYS A 40 -2.95 -8.57 9.69
CA CYS A 40 -4.31 -8.45 9.18
C CYS A 40 -4.36 -8.70 7.67
N PHE A 41 -5.55 -8.99 7.14
CA PHE A 41 -5.77 -9.15 5.71
C PHE A 41 -6.66 -8.04 5.17
N ILE A 42 -6.35 -7.59 3.94
CA ILE A 42 -7.12 -6.55 3.26
C ILE A 42 -8.38 -7.18 2.65
N ALA A 43 -9.55 -6.78 3.13
CA ALA A 43 -10.84 -7.18 2.57
C ALA A 43 -11.13 -6.45 1.25
N GLY A 44 -10.81 -5.16 1.21
CA GLY A 44 -11.19 -4.26 0.12
C GLY A 44 -10.41 -2.95 0.15
N PHE A 45 -10.53 -2.20 -0.94
CA PHE A 45 -10.11 -0.80 -1.01
C PHE A 45 -11.11 -0.03 -1.85
N CYS A 46 -11.19 1.27 -1.61
CA CYS A 46 -12.01 2.19 -2.35
C CYS A 46 -11.15 3.38 -2.76
N TRP A 47 -11.15 3.70 -4.06
CA TRP A 47 -10.45 4.85 -4.60
C TRP A 47 -11.21 5.35 -5.83
N HIS A 48 -11.76 6.56 -5.73
CA HIS A 48 -12.42 7.22 -6.85
C HIS A 48 -11.51 8.27 -7.46
N LYS A 49 -11.73 8.54 -8.75
CA LYS A 49 -11.00 9.57 -9.47
C LYS A 49 -11.32 10.94 -8.86
N GLY A 50 -10.32 11.57 -8.24
CA GLY A 50 -10.46 12.84 -7.54
C GLY A 50 -10.26 12.74 -6.04
N ASP A 51 -10.28 11.52 -5.48
CA ASP A 51 -9.92 11.30 -4.09
C ASP A 51 -8.43 11.61 -3.89
N ALA A 52 -8.12 12.28 -2.77
CA ALA A 52 -6.75 12.60 -2.40
C ALA A 52 -5.95 11.33 -2.06
N ASP A 53 -6.60 10.40 -1.34
CA ASP A 53 -6.00 9.17 -0.84
C ASP A 53 -6.96 7.98 -1.02
N MET A 54 -6.39 6.79 -1.19
CA MET A 54 -7.13 5.52 -1.15
C MET A 54 -7.66 5.25 0.28
N THR A 55 -8.78 4.54 0.39
CA THR A 55 -9.29 4.01 1.67
C THR A 55 -9.20 2.50 1.68
N VAL A 56 -8.71 1.90 2.78
CA VAL A 56 -8.50 0.44 2.90
C VAL A 56 -9.45 -0.15 3.94
N TYR A 57 -10.01 -1.33 3.64
CA TYR A 57 -10.85 -2.09 4.56
C TYR A 57 -10.13 -3.36 4.97
N ILE A 58 -10.03 -3.60 6.27
CA ILE A 58 -9.39 -4.77 6.86
C ILE A 58 -10.46 -5.79 7.29
N GLU A 59 -10.21 -7.08 7.07
CA GLU A 59 -11.09 -8.15 7.55
C GLU A 59 -11.27 -8.09 9.07
N GLY A 60 -12.53 -8.10 9.52
CA GLY A 60 -12.88 -8.08 10.95
C GLY A 60 -12.85 -6.70 11.60
N LEU A 61 -12.45 -5.64 10.89
CA LEU A 61 -12.55 -4.26 11.35
C LEU A 61 -13.73 -3.55 10.69
N ALA A 62 -14.52 -2.85 11.49
CA ALA A 62 -15.70 -2.13 11.02
C ALA A 62 -15.32 -0.80 10.35
N GLU A 63 -14.28 -0.13 10.86
CA GLU A 63 -13.83 1.16 10.38
C GLU A 63 -12.77 1.00 9.30
N PRO A 64 -12.82 1.82 8.23
CA PRO A 64 -11.76 1.87 7.24
C PRO A 64 -10.49 2.47 7.83
N VAL A 65 -9.36 2.16 7.21
CA VAL A 65 -8.03 2.65 7.60
C VAL A 65 -7.36 3.38 6.43
N ALA A 66 -6.49 4.33 6.75
CA ALA A 66 -5.67 4.97 5.75
C ALA A 66 -4.52 4.05 5.29
N PRO A 67 -4.11 4.09 4.01
CA PRO A 67 -2.97 3.33 3.50
C PRO A 67 -1.69 3.57 4.29
N ALA A 68 -1.45 4.80 4.73
CA ALA A 68 -0.26 5.20 5.48
C ALA A 68 -0.17 4.56 6.89
N GLU A 69 -1.29 4.06 7.43
CA GLU A 69 -1.33 3.34 8.71
C GLU A 69 -0.94 1.85 8.57
N LEU A 70 -0.84 1.36 7.33
CA LEU A 70 -0.54 -0.02 7.02
C LEU A 70 0.94 -0.21 6.72
N THR A 71 1.51 -1.27 7.29
CA THR A 71 2.88 -1.69 7.01
C THR A 71 2.87 -2.91 6.09
N ILE A 72 3.56 -2.84 4.96
CA ILE A 72 3.80 -4.01 4.11
C ILE A 72 4.80 -4.92 4.81
N LEU A 73 4.37 -6.13 5.15
CA LEU A 73 5.25 -7.15 5.69
C LEU A 73 6.04 -7.76 4.53
N GLU A 74 7.34 -7.52 4.47
CA GLU A 74 8.20 -8.16 3.47
C GLU A 74 8.19 -9.67 3.69
N GLN A 75 7.60 -10.40 2.74
CA GLN A 75 7.65 -11.86 2.73
C GLN A 75 8.68 -12.32 1.70
N PRO A 76 9.55 -13.30 2.04
CA PRO A 76 10.45 -13.93 1.08
C PRO A 76 9.64 -14.44 -0.12
N GLN A 77 10.15 -14.23 -1.33
CA GLN A 77 9.51 -14.72 -2.57
C GLN A 77 9.73 -16.22 -2.75
#